data_AF-A0A2E0I1L1-F1
#
_entry.id   AF-A0A2E0I1L1-F1
#
_cell.length_a   1.000
_cell.length_b   1.000
_cell.length_c   1.000
_cell.angle_alpha   90.00
_cell.angle_beta   90.00
_cell.angle_gamma   90.00
#
_symmetry.space_group_name_H-M   'P 1'
#
loop_
_entity.id
_entity.type
_entity.pdbx_description
1 polymer ?
#
loop_
_entity_poly.entity_id
_entity_poly.type
_entity_poly.pdbx_seq_one_letter_code
_entity_poly.pdbx_strand_id
1 'polypeptide(L)' 'MIKEILKELILSFETESNYPAKIKYRDFLAHVYMTFDKKIVSSKVDREMNKYKKMRIDVINYIVAHENQIIKQLSK' A
#
# COMPACT_ATOMS: atom_id res chain seq x y z
N MET A 1 5.48 11.73 6.47
CA MET A 1 5.63 11.32 5.05
C MET A 1 5.01 9.95 4.79
N ILE A 2 5.54 8.85 5.34
CA ILE A 2 4.96 7.49 5.14
C ILE A 2 3.49 7.40 5.62
N LYS A 3 3.16 8.04 6.75
CA LYS A 3 1.78 8.07 7.28
C LYS A 3 0.76 8.69 6.33
N GLU A 4 1.12 9.78 5.62
CA GLU A 4 0.21 10.42 4.66
C GLU A 4 0.00 9.55 3.43
N ILE A 5 1.09 8.96 2.90
CA ILE A 5 1.01 8.02 1.78
C ILE A 5 0.14 6.82 2.14
N LEU A 6 0.31 6.27 3.35
CA LEU A 6 -0.50 5.16 3.82
C LEU A 6 -1.98 5.54 3.94
N LYS A 7 -2.30 6.74 4.40
CA LYS A 7 -3.67 7.24 4.48
C LYS A 7 -4.31 7.30 3.10
N GLU A 8 -3.62 7.82 2.09
CA GLU A 8 -4.09 7.84 0.70
C GLU A 8 -4.31 6.41 0.15
N LEU A 9 -3.40 5.49 0.47
CA LEU A 9 -3.51 4.08 0.05
C LEU A 9 -4.71 3.39 0.68
N ILE A 10 -5.00 3.65 1.96
CA ILE A 10 -6.17 3.11 2.65
C ILE A 10 -7.45 3.72 2.08
N LEU A 11 -7.48 5.03 1.82
CA LEU A 11 -8.65 5.71 1.25
C LEU A 11 -8.97 5.26 -0.18
N SER A 12 -7.95 4.90 -0.95
CA SER A 12 -8.11 4.40 -2.33
C SER A 12 -8.33 2.88 -2.41
N PHE A 13 -8.32 2.18 -1.27
CA PHE A 13 -8.52 0.74 -1.24
C PHE A 13 -10.00 0.41 -1.07
N GLU A 14 -10.61 -0.07 -2.14
CA GLU A 14 -11.98 -0.59 -2.12
C GLU A 14 -11.94 -2.10 -1.86
N THR A 15 -12.66 -2.57 -0.85
CA THR A 15 -12.80 -3.99 -0.52
C THR A 15 -14.21 -4.28 -0.03
N GLU A 16 -14.70 -5.49 -0.26
CA GLU A 16 -15.99 -5.90 0.28
C GLU A 16 -15.95 -5.93 1.81
N SER A 17 -16.95 -5.30 2.45
CA SER A 17 -17.07 -5.21 3.90
C SER A 17 -17.04 -6.58 4.60
N ASN A 18 -17.49 -7.62 3.89
CA ASN A 18 -17.75 -8.96 4.43
C ASN A 18 -16.49 -9.85 4.43
N TYR A 19 -15.39 -9.39 3.82
CA TYR A 19 -14.21 -10.22 3.67
C TYR A 19 -13.50 -10.41 5.02
N PRO A 20 -12.99 -11.63 5.30
CA PRO A 20 -12.15 -11.88 6.45
C PRO A 20 -10.96 -10.90 6.51
N ALA A 21 -10.62 -10.44 7.71
CA ALA A 21 -9.55 -9.47 7.95
C ALA A 21 -8.21 -9.86 7.29
N LYS A 22 -7.85 -11.15 7.30
CA LYS A 22 -6.65 -11.68 6.64
C LYS A 22 -6.69 -11.52 5.12
N ILE A 23 -7.86 -11.69 4.51
CA ILE A 23 -8.05 -11.52 3.06
C ILE A 23 -7.95 -10.02 2.73
N LYS A 24 -8.66 -9.16 3.49
CA LYS A 24 -8.56 -7.69 3.34
C LYS A 24 -7.11 -7.20 3.43
N TYR A 25 -6.34 -7.70 4.39
CA TYR A 25 -4.93 -7.35 4.54
C TYR A 25 -4.08 -7.78 3.35
N ARG A 26 -4.25 -9.03 2.87
CA ARG A 26 -3.54 -9.53 1.70
C ARG A 26 -3.87 -8.71 0.45
N ASP A 27 -5.15 -8.44 0.23
CA ASP A 27 -5.61 -7.69 -0.93
C ASP A 27 -5.17 -6.22 -0.84
N PHE A 28 -5.09 -5.66 0.37
CA PHE A 28 -4.49 -4.34 0.60
C PHE A 28 -3.00 -4.32 0.26
N LEU A 29 -2.22 -5.32 0.66
CA LEU A 29 -0.81 -5.43 0.25
C LEU A 29 -0.66 -5.48 -1.28
N ALA A 30 -1.53 -6.21 -1.96
CA ALA A 30 -1.55 -6.26 -3.42
C ALA A 30 -1.91 -4.89 -4.04
N HIS A 31 -2.92 -4.19 -3.50
CA HIS A 31 -3.29 -2.84 -3.92
C HIS A 31 -2.14 -1.84 -3.78
N VAL A 32 -1.43 -1.87 -2.65
CA VAL A 32 -0.26 -1.02 -2.40
C VAL A 32 0.83 -1.33 -3.42
N TYR A 33 1.16 -2.60 -3.62
CA TYR A 33 2.16 -3.02 -4.60
C TYR A 33 1.82 -2.51 -6.00
N MET A 34 0.58 -2.75 -6.46
CA MET A 34 0.11 -2.36 -7.79
C MET A 34 0.08 -0.85 -7.99
N THR A 35 -0.27 -0.08 -6.96
CA THR A 35 -0.27 1.39 -7.02
C THR A 35 1.13 1.94 -7.28
N PHE A 36 2.13 1.40 -6.59
CA PHE A 36 3.53 1.78 -6.85
C PHE A 36 4.04 1.24 -8.17
N ASP A 37 3.67 0.01 -8.54
CA ASP A 37 4.09 -0.61 -9.80
C ASP A 37 3.61 0.20 -11.01
N LYS A 38 2.35 0.65 -11.00
CA LYS A 38 1.82 1.58 -12.01
C LYS A 38 2.65 2.86 -12.13
N LYS A 39 3.03 3.48 -11.00
CA LYS A 39 3.87 4.69 -10.99
C LYS A 39 5.28 4.42 -11.51
N ILE A 40 5.84 3.26 -11.18
CA ILE A 40 7.16 2.82 -11.65
C ILE A 40 7.15 2.65 -13.16
N VAL A 41 6.17 1.90 -13.70
CA VAL A 41 6.05 1.61 -15.13
C VAL A 41 5.72 2.87 -15.94
N SER A 42 4.93 3.80 -15.38
CA SER A 42 4.62 5.07 -16.05
C SER A 42 5.76 6.10 -16.04
N SER A 43 6.78 5.90 -15.21
CA SER A 43 7.91 6.83 -15.07
C SER A 43 8.87 6.66 -16.24
N LYS A 44 9.13 7.73 -17.00
CA LYS A 44 10.08 7.73 -18.13
C LYS A 44 11.52 8.00 -17.70
N VAL A 45 11.73 8.45 -16.47
CA VAL A 45 13.03 8.86 -15.94
C VAL A 45 13.46 7.90 -14.84
N ASP A 46 14.67 7.34 -14.95
CA ASP A 46 15.22 6.36 -14.00
C ASP A 46 15.23 6.86 -12.56
N ARG A 47 15.52 8.14 -12.36
CA ARG A 47 15.52 8.77 -11.03
C ARG A 47 14.13 8.69 -10.37
N GLU A 48 13.06 8.94 -11.13
CA GLU A 48 11.69 8.89 -10.63
C GLU A 48 11.25 7.45 -10.37
N MET A 49 11.57 6.54 -11.29
CA MET A 49 11.37 5.11 -11.10
C MET A 49 12.04 4.61 -9.82
N ASN A 50 13.31 4.94 -9.61
CA ASN A 50 14.07 4.52 -8.44
C ASN A 50 13.51 5.11 -7.14
N LYS A 51 13.01 6.35 -7.18
CA LYS A 51 12.28 6.96 -6.07
C LYS A 51 11.04 6.13 -5.70
N TYR A 52 10.20 5.77 -6.67
CA TYR A 52 9.00 4.98 -6.39
C TYR A 52 9.32 3.55 -5.93
N LYS A 53 10.37 2.92 -6.46
CA LYS A 53 10.87 1.62 -5.97
C LYS A 53 11.24 1.69 -4.49
N LYS A 54 11.98 2.72 -4.08
CA LYS A 54 12.36 2.93 -2.68
C LYS A 54 11.14 3.17 -1.79
N MET A 55 10.24 4.06 -2.22
CA MET A 55 9.00 4.34 -1.48
C MET A 55 8.13 3.09 -1.30
N ARG A 56 8.02 2.24 -2.33
CA ARG A 56 7.29 0.97 -2.24
C ARG A 56 7.84 0.09 -1.13
N ILE A 57 9.17 -0.08 -1.08
CA ILE A 57 9.84 -0.90 -0.06
C ILE A 57 9.59 -0.31 1.34
N ASP A 58 9.80 1.00 1.51
CA ASP A 58 9.63 1.67 2.80
C ASP A 58 8.17 1.54 3.32
N VAL A 59 7.19 1.69 2.44
CA VAL A 59 5.76 1.56 2.78
C VAL A 59 5.39 0.12 3.11
N ILE A 60 5.82 -0.86 2.31
CA ILE A 60 5.53 -2.28 2.58
C ILE A 60 6.17 -2.70 3.91
N ASN A 61 7.42 -2.32 4.16
CA ASN A 61 8.09 -2.61 5.43
C ASN A 61 7.34 -2.01 6.62
N TYR A 62 6.84 -0.77 6.48
CA TYR A 62 6.02 -0.15 7.51
C TYR A 62 4.72 -0.93 7.75
N ILE A 63 4.02 -1.33 6.68
CA ILE A 63 2.75 -2.08 6.77
C ILE A 63 2.95 -3.43 7.46
N VAL A 64 4.01 -4.16 7.12
CA VAL A 64 4.35 -5.45 7.72
C VAL A 64 4.72 -5.28 9.20
N ALA A 65 5.54 -4.27 9.53
CA ALA A 65 5.91 -3.98 10.91
C ALA A 65 4.72 -3.56 11.80
N HIS A 66 3.62 -3.08 11.21
CA HIS A 66 2.43 -2.60 11.91
C HIS A 66 1.15 -3.37 11.52
N GLU A 67 1.28 -4.63 11.10
CA GLU A 67 0.18 -5.45 10.54
C GLU A 67 -1.12 -5.35 11.34
N ASN A 68 -1.07 -5.57 12.66
CA ASN A 68 -2.25 -5.52 13.53
C ASN A 68 -2.96 -4.15 13.52
N GLN A 69 -2.21 -3.05 13.40
CA GLN A 69 -2.78 -1.71 13.33
C GLN A 69 -3.45 -1.47 11.98
N ILE A 70 -2.84 -1.95 10.89
CA ILE A 70 -3.39 -1.86 9.54
C ILE A 70 -4.67 -2.68 9.42
N ILE A 71 -4.68 -3.92 9.90
CA ILE A 71 -5.87 -4.76 9.92
C ILE A 71 -7.04 -4.07 10.62
N LYS A 72 -6.79 -3.42 11.77
CA LYS A 72 -7.80 -2.64 12.50
C LYS A 72 -8.31 -1.45 11.70
N GLN A 73 -7.47 -0.79 10.91
CA GLN A 73 -7.87 0.33 10.07
C GLN A 73 -8.69 -0.12 8.85
N LEU A 74 -8.38 -1.29 8.27
CA LEU A 74 -9.09 -1.87 7.13
C LEU A 74 -10.43 -2.53 7.50
N SER A 75 -10.64 -2.82 8.79
CA SER A 75 -11.85 -3.45 9.30
C SER A 75 -12.85 -2.45 9.91
N LYS A 76 -12.60 -1.15 9.70
CA LYS A 76 -13.53 -0.08 10.07
C LYS A 76 -14.76 -0.05 9.17
#